data_AF-A0A0P1EY18-F1
#
_entry.id   AF-A0A0P1EY18-F1
#
_cell.length_a   1.000
_cell.length_b   1.000
_cell.length_c   1.000
_cell.angle_alpha   90.00
_cell.angle_beta   90.00
_cell.angle_gamma   90.00
#
_symmetry.space_group_name_H-M   'P 1'
#
loop_
_entity.id
_entity.type
_entity.pdbx_description
1 polymer ?
#
loop_
_entity_poly.entity_id
_entity_poly.type
_entity_poly.pdbx_seq_one_letter_code
_entity_poly.pdbx_strand_id
1 'polypeptide(L)'
;MLHSTFASIEEGENIAARALGRPEMAFEWDAVRAVLTRHDESQQAELAALMQAYLGKTLSPHRQGFTALIGQAGEQVSGIYEADYRDFNRETYARGRETFDATYAAFKKLLLGVWRRDELAQREAAE
;
A
#
# COMPACT_ATOMS: atom_id res chain seq x y z
N MET A 1 3.51 17.77 11.53
CA MET A 1 2.56 17.96 10.41
C MET A 1 1.52 16.85 10.39
N LEU A 2 1.86 15.57 10.15
CA LEU A 2 0.85 14.49 10.19
C LEU A 2 0.21 14.27 11.57
N HIS A 3 1.02 14.25 12.64
CA HIS A 3 0.52 14.07 14.01
C HIS A 3 -0.50 15.16 14.42
N SER A 4 -0.21 16.43 14.13
CA SER A 4 -1.12 17.54 14.43
C SER A 4 -2.43 17.47 13.63
N THR A 5 -2.39 16.95 12.40
CA THR A 5 -3.61 16.76 11.59
C THR A 5 -4.48 15.65 12.16
N PHE A 6 -3.89 14.48 12.49
CA PHE A 6 -4.66 13.38 13.09
C PHE A 6 -5.25 13.76 14.45
N ALA A 7 -4.46 14.41 15.32
CA ALA A 7 -4.92 14.86 16.62
C ALA A 7 -6.12 15.83 16.51
N SER A 8 -6.10 16.75 15.53
CA SER A 8 -7.22 17.67 15.32
C SER A 8 -8.50 16.97 14.85
N ILE A 9 -8.38 15.91 14.04
CA ILE A 9 -9.54 15.12 13.59
C ILE A 9 -10.08 14.29 14.75
N GLU A 10 -9.21 13.59 15.48
CA GLU A 10 -9.56 12.82 16.67
C GLU A 10 -10.29 13.68 17.70
N GLU A 11 -9.78 14.88 18.01
CA GLU A 11 -10.41 15.79 18.96
C GLU A 11 -11.81 16.21 18.50
N GLY A 12 -11.98 16.52 17.20
CA GLY A 12 -13.27 16.86 16.61
C GLY A 12 -14.29 15.72 16.71
N GLU A 13 -13.90 14.51 16.30
CA GLU A 13 -14.75 13.32 16.38
C GLU A 13 -15.10 12.97 17.84
N ASN A 14 -14.16 13.14 18.77
CA ASN A 14 -14.39 12.84 20.19
C ASN A 14 -15.30 13.84 20.88
N ILE A 15 -15.33 15.10 20.46
CA ILE A 15 -16.34 16.06 20.93
C ILE A 15 -17.75 15.55 20.57
N ALA A 16 -17.94 15.09 19.33
CA ALA A 16 -19.23 14.53 18.90
C ALA A 16 -19.56 13.21 19.63
N ALA A 17 -18.58 12.31 19.79
CA ALA A 17 -18.75 11.06 20.53
C ALA A 17 -19.19 11.30 21.98
N ARG A 18 -18.52 12.22 22.69
CA ARG A 18 -18.90 12.64 24.06
C ARG A 18 -20.32 13.17 24.12
N ALA A 19 -20.72 14.03 23.18
CA ALA A 19 -22.06 14.59 23.13
C ALA A 19 -23.15 13.52 22.93
N LEU A 20 -22.81 12.41 22.26
CA LEU A 20 -23.69 11.27 22.02
C LEU A 20 -23.58 10.15 23.08
N GLY A 21 -22.74 10.33 24.12
CA GLY A 21 -22.46 9.31 25.13
C GLY A 21 -21.78 8.04 24.57
N ARG A 22 -21.09 8.17 23.44
CA ARG A 22 -20.33 7.09 22.79
C ARG A 22 -18.89 7.06 23.29
N PRO A 23 -18.21 5.89 23.23
CA PRO A 23 -16.78 5.84 23.53
C PRO A 23 -15.99 6.74 22.58
N GLU A 24 -14.93 7.35 23.10
CA GLU A 24 -13.97 8.09 22.30
C GLU A 24 -13.20 7.16 21.35
N MET A 25 -12.82 7.69 20.21
CA MET A 25 -12.05 7.03 19.17
C MET A 25 -10.65 7.63 19.05
N ALA A 26 -9.69 6.77 18.76
CA ALA A 26 -8.34 7.15 18.40
C ALA A 26 -8.08 6.70 16.95
N PHE A 27 -7.21 7.43 16.27
CA PHE A 27 -6.74 7.08 14.96
C PHE A 27 -5.78 5.89 15.08
N GLU A 28 -6.13 4.80 14.41
CA GLU A 28 -5.34 3.58 14.38
C GLU A 28 -5.06 3.19 12.93
N TRP A 29 -3.87 2.62 12.69
CA TRP A 29 -3.55 2.01 11.41
C TRP A 29 -3.90 0.53 11.47
N ASP A 30 -4.86 0.10 10.66
CA ASP A 30 -5.20 -1.32 10.55
C ASP A 30 -4.04 -2.16 10.00
N ALA A 31 -3.26 -1.55 9.11
CA ALA A 31 -2.06 -2.14 8.57
C ALA A 31 -1.13 -1.08 7.96
N VAL A 32 0.18 -1.32 8.11
CA VAL A 32 1.24 -0.52 7.48
C VAL A 32 2.13 -1.45 6.67
N ARG A 33 2.38 -1.10 5.40
CA ARG A 33 3.32 -1.81 4.53
C ARG A 33 4.22 -0.85 3.78
N ALA A 34 5.51 -1.15 3.76
CA ALA A 34 6.49 -0.49 2.90
C ALA A 34 6.68 -1.32 1.62
N VAL A 35 6.91 -0.66 0.48
CA VAL A 35 7.17 -1.30 -0.81
C VAL A 35 8.45 -0.71 -1.40
N LEU A 36 9.38 -1.58 -1.82
CA LEU A 36 10.54 -1.14 -2.60
C LEU A 36 10.09 -0.88 -4.04
N THR A 37 10.42 0.31 -4.54
CA THR A 37 10.10 0.75 -5.90
C THR A 37 11.37 1.02 -6.68
N ARG A 38 11.29 0.94 -8.02
CA ARG A 38 12.45 1.05 -8.92
C ARG A 38 13.59 0.09 -8.53
N HIS A 39 13.22 -1.10 -8.07
CA HIS A 39 14.20 -2.08 -7.61
C HIS A 39 14.90 -2.75 -8.79
N ASP A 40 16.23 -2.77 -8.77
CA ASP A 40 17.05 -3.61 -9.65
C ASP A 40 17.60 -4.79 -8.86
N GLU A 41 17.11 -5.99 -9.14
CA GLU A 41 17.53 -7.22 -8.46
C GLU A 41 19.02 -7.51 -8.64
N SER A 42 19.60 -7.17 -9.81
CA SER A 42 21.01 -7.44 -10.11
C SER A 42 21.98 -6.59 -9.30
N GLN A 43 21.54 -5.40 -8.87
CA GLN A 43 22.39 -4.43 -8.18
C GLN A 43 22.04 -4.25 -6.70
N GLN A 44 20.80 -4.54 -6.30
CA GLN A 44 20.27 -4.15 -4.99
C GLN A 44 19.74 -5.32 -4.16
N ALA A 45 19.96 -6.57 -4.58
CA ALA A 45 19.46 -7.74 -3.85
C ALA A 45 19.91 -7.79 -2.38
N GLU A 46 21.20 -7.53 -2.11
CA GLU A 46 21.75 -7.59 -0.74
C GLU A 46 21.14 -6.53 0.18
N LEU A 47 21.05 -5.28 -0.29
CA LEU A 47 20.43 -4.21 0.47
C LEU A 47 18.94 -4.48 0.70
N ALA A 48 18.22 -4.97 -0.32
CA ALA A 48 16.81 -5.33 -0.19
C ALA A 48 16.60 -6.47 0.83
N ALA A 49 17.51 -7.45 0.88
CA ALA A 49 17.49 -8.51 1.88
C ALA A 49 17.76 -7.97 3.29
N LEU A 50 18.72 -7.06 3.46
CA LEU A 50 18.99 -6.40 4.73
C LEU A 50 17.77 -5.59 5.22
N MET A 51 17.16 -4.81 4.33
CA MET A 51 15.94 -4.07 4.64
C MET A 51 14.79 -5.00 5.03
N GLN A 52 14.63 -6.14 4.34
CA GLN A 52 13.62 -7.14 4.68
C GLN A 52 13.87 -7.76 6.06
N ALA A 53 15.12 -8.05 6.41
CA ALA A 53 15.48 -8.56 7.74
C ALA A 53 15.19 -7.52 8.84
N TYR A 54 15.47 -6.25 8.58
CA TYR A 54 15.26 -5.17 9.56
C TYR A 54 13.79 -4.79 9.74
N LEU A 55 13.06 -4.60 8.64
CA LEU A 55 11.66 -4.16 8.64
C LEU A 55 10.67 -5.33 8.80
N GLY A 56 11.14 -6.56 8.67
CA GLY A 56 10.36 -7.78 8.86
C GLY A 56 9.07 -7.76 8.05
N LYS A 57 7.94 -7.99 8.72
CA LYS A 57 6.62 -8.02 8.08
C LYS A 57 6.15 -6.65 7.60
N THR A 58 6.74 -5.54 8.04
CA THR A 58 6.33 -4.22 7.54
C THR A 58 6.77 -4.03 6.10
N LEU A 59 7.89 -4.61 5.66
CA LEU A 59 8.29 -4.58 4.26
C LEU A 59 7.52 -5.65 3.45
N SER A 60 6.92 -5.22 2.35
CA SER A 60 6.26 -6.11 1.39
C SER A 60 7.26 -7.12 0.82
N PRO A 61 6.87 -8.41 0.72
CA PRO A 61 7.71 -9.41 0.05
C PRO A 61 7.75 -9.20 -1.47
N HIS A 62 6.77 -8.49 -2.02
CA HIS A 62 6.74 -8.08 -3.42
C HIS A 62 7.41 -6.71 -3.58
N ARG A 63 8.23 -6.59 -4.61
CA ARG A 63 8.99 -5.38 -4.94
C ARG A 63 8.59 -4.92 -6.34
N GLN A 64 8.51 -3.61 -6.57
CA GLN A 64 8.27 -3.06 -7.90
C GLN A 64 9.61 -2.87 -8.60
N GLY A 65 9.82 -3.69 -9.64
CA GLY A 65 11.03 -3.64 -10.42
C GLY A 65 11.16 -2.32 -11.19
N PHE A 66 12.40 -1.93 -11.50
CA PHE A 66 12.62 -0.92 -12.52
C PHE A 66 12.05 -1.39 -13.86
N THR A 67 11.34 -0.52 -14.56
CA THR A 67 10.74 -0.83 -15.86
C THR A 67 10.75 0.40 -16.77
N ALA A 68 11.01 0.18 -18.06
CA ALA A 68 10.93 1.22 -19.08
C ALA A 68 9.49 1.65 -19.41
N LEU A 69 8.48 0.89 -18.94
CA LEU A 69 7.06 1.21 -19.13
C LEU A 69 6.60 2.44 -18.34
N ILE A 70 7.37 2.85 -17.33
CA ILE A 70 7.08 4.04 -16.52
C ILE A 70 8.14 5.06 -16.89
N GLY A 71 7.71 6.15 -17.54
CA GLY A 71 8.59 7.22 -17.97
C GLY A 71 9.46 7.77 -16.84
N GLN A 72 10.67 8.22 -17.21
CA GLN A 72 11.43 9.15 -16.39
C GLN A 72 10.63 10.46 -16.31
N ALA A 73 10.75 11.20 -15.20
CA ALA A 73 9.99 12.44 -15.03
C ALA A 73 10.23 13.40 -16.23
N GLY A 74 9.20 13.65 -17.05
CA GLY A 74 9.26 14.55 -18.20
C GLY A 74 9.05 13.92 -19.59
N GLU A 75 9.12 12.59 -19.73
CA GLU A 75 8.72 11.86 -20.94
C GLU A 75 7.41 11.11 -20.67
N GLN A 76 6.40 11.28 -21.55
CA GLN A 76 5.04 10.70 -21.48
C GLN A 76 4.66 10.05 -20.14
N VAL A 77 3.99 10.83 -19.28
CA VAL A 77 3.52 10.38 -17.96
C VAL A 77 2.27 9.52 -18.13
N SER A 78 2.45 8.26 -18.52
CA SER A 78 1.40 7.24 -18.44
C SER A 78 1.62 6.41 -17.18
N GLY A 79 0.55 6.17 -16.43
CA GLY A 79 0.56 5.16 -15.38
C GLY A 79 0.88 3.78 -15.98
N ILE A 80 1.39 2.84 -15.16
CA ILE A 80 1.72 1.48 -15.61
C ILE A 80 0.54 0.74 -16.27
N TYR A 81 -0.69 1.07 -15.86
CA TYR A 81 -1.92 0.51 -16.42
C TYR A 81 -2.50 1.31 -17.59
N GLU A 82 -1.96 2.49 -17.86
CA GLU A 82 -2.35 3.37 -18.95
C GLU A 82 -1.42 3.21 -20.16
N ALA A 83 -0.22 2.66 -19.95
CA ALA A 83 0.70 2.31 -21.03
C ALA A 83 0.05 1.31 -22.01
N ASP A 84 0.05 1.66 -23.30
CA ASP A 84 -0.49 0.81 -24.34
C ASP A 84 0.47 -0.35 -24.62
N TYR A 85 -0.03 -1.58 -24.55
CA TYR A 85 0.77 -2.78 -24.79
C TYR A 85 1.33 -2.85 -26.21
N ARG A 86 0.73 -2.12 -27.17
CA ARG A 86 1.14 -2.11 -28.58
C ARG A 86 2.42 -1.32 -28.83
N ASP A 87 2.77 -0.42 -27.91
CA ASP A 87 3.99 0.38 -28.00
C ASP A 87 5.23 -0.40 -27.54
N PHE A 88 5.03 -1.62 -27.01
CA PHE A 88 6.10 -2.45 -26.45
C PHE A 88 6.05 -3.88 -27.00
N ASN A 89 7.17 -4.59 -26.89
CA ASN A 89 7.14 -6.05 -27.01
C ASN A 89 6.23 -6.62 -25.92
N ARG A 90 5.32 -7.53 -26.29
CA ARG A 90 4.37 -8.21 -25.39
C ARG A 90 5.03 -8.79 -24.14
N GLU A 91 6.20 -9.43 -24.29
CA GLU A 91 6.92 -10.04 -23.17
C GLU A 91 7.48 -8.96 -22.21
N THR A 92 8.00 -7.87 -22.76
CA THR A 92 8.47 -6.71 -21.98
C THR A 92 7.32 -6.04 -21.24
N TYR A 93 6.16 -5.87 -21.90
CA TYR A 93 4.97 -5.32 -21.29
C TYR A 93 4.47 -6.19 -20.12
N ALA A 94 4.35 -7.51 -20.35
CA ALA A 94 3.89 -8.44 -19.33
C ALA A 94 4.84 -8.47 -18.12
N ARG A 95 6.16 -8.59 -18.34
CA ARG A 95 7.17 -8.60 -17.28
C ARG A 95 7.21 -7.28 -16.51
N GLY A 96 7.14 -6.15 -17.23
CA GLY A 96 7.15 -4.83 -16.61
C GLY A 96 5.92 -4.55 -15.76
N ARG A 97 4.78 -5.19 -16.05
CA ARG A 97 3.54 -5.11 -15.27
C ARG A 97 3.46 -6.08 -14.11
N GLU A 98 4.03 -7.26 -14.25
CA GLU A 98 3.90 -8.37 -13.29
C GLU A 98 4.20 -7.93 -11.84
N THR A 99 5.26 -7.17 -11.64
CA THR A 99 5.62 -6.69 -10.29
C THR A 99 4.60 -5.70 -9.70
N PHE A 100 3.97 -4.89 -10.55
CA PHE A 100 2.92 -3.96 -10.14
C PHE A 100 1.63 -4.72 -9.79
N ASP A 101 1.25 -5.67 -10.64
CA ASP A 101 0.10 -6.54 -10.40
C ASP A 101 0.26 -7.32 -9.08
N ALA A 102 1.45 -7.83 -8.79
CA ALA A 102 1.75 -8.53 -7.53
C ALA A 102 1.62 -7.60 -6.30
N THR A 103 2.19 -6.39 -6.35
CA THR A 103 2.06 -5.43 -5.25
C THR A 103 0.62 -4.96 -5.06
N TYR A 104 -0.13 -4.75 -6.13
CA TYR A 104 -1.54 -4.37 -6.07
C TYR A 104 -2.42 -5.52 -5.53
N ALA A 105 -2.13 -6.77 -5.91
CA ALA A 105 -2.80 -7.93 -5.34
C ALA A 105 -2.55 -8.06 -3.82
N ALA A 106 -1.31 -7.81 -3.37
CA ALA A 106 -0.97 -7.81 -1.95
C ALA A 106 -1.71 -6.69 -1.18
N PHE A 107 -1.78 -5.49 -1.76
CA PHE A 107 -2.57 -4.38 -1.22
C PHE A 107 -4.06 -4.74 -1.12
N LYS A 108 -4.67 -5.27 -2.18
CA LYS A 108 -6.08 -5.68 -2.17
C LYS A 108 -6.35 -6.73 -1.10
N LYS A 109 -5.46 -7.73 -0.96
CA LYS A 109 -5.60 -8.76 0.08
C LYS A 109 -5.58 -8.16 1.48
N LEU A 110 -4.71 -7.18 1.72
CA LEU A 110 -4.62 -6.46 2.98
C LEU A 110 -5.91 -5.65 3.26
N LEU A 111 -6.36 -4.86 2.30
CA LEU A 111 -7.59 -4.06 2.41
C LEU A 111 -8.83 -4.93 2.68
N LEU A 112 -9.03 -5.97 1.86
CA LEU A 112 -10.16 -6.90 2.03
C LEU A 112 -10.07 -7.66 3.35
N GLY A 113 -8.86 -7.99 3.81
CA GLY A 113 -8.64 -8.63 5.09
C GLY A 113 -9.05 -7.76 6.28
N VAL A 114 -8.74 -6.45 6.23
CA VAL A 114 -9.15 -5.46 7.24
C VAL A 114 -10.68 -5.38 7.29
N TRP A 115 -11.35 -5.17 6.15
CA TRP A 115 -12.81 -5.12 6.13
C TRP A 115 -13.46 -6.39 6.63
N ARG A 116 -12.91 -7.56 6.29
CA ARG A 116 -13.45 -8.83 6.77
C ARG A 116 -13.29 -8.99 8.28
N ARG A 117 -12.17 -8.55 8.85
CA ARG A 117 -11.95 -8.54 10.30
C ARG A 117 -13.00 -7.66 10.99
N ASP A 118 -13.26 -6.47 10.46
CA ASP A 118 -14.20 -5.52 11.06
C ASP A 118 -15.66 -6.01 10.95
N GLU A 119 -16.02 -6.61 9.81
CA GLU A 119 -17.32 -7.24 9.60
C GLU A 119 -17.58 -8.37 10.62
N LEU A 120 -16.55 -9.17 10.94
CA LEU A 120 -16.65 -10.23 11.94
C LEU A 120 -16.79 -9.66 13.35
N ALA A 121 -15.99 -8.67 13.71
CA ALA A 121 -16.08 -8.00 15.02
C ALA A 121 -17.47 -7.37 15.25
N GLN A 122 -18.07 -6.78 14.21
CA GLN A 122 -19.43 -6.23 14.28
C GLN A 122 -20.50 -7.31 14.50
N ARG A 123 -20.33 -8.49 13.88
CA ARG A 123 -21.25 -9.63 14.07
C ARG A 123 -21.17 -10.18 15.48
N GLU A 124 -19.95 -10.39 15.99
CA GLU A 124 -19.73 -10.88 17.35
C GLU A 124 -20.27 -9.90 18.41
N ALA A 125 -20.20 -8.59 18.18
CA ALA A 125 -20.77 -7.59 19.08
C ALA A 125 -22.31 -7.50 19.04
N ALA A 126 -22.94 -8.05 18.00
CA ALA A 126 -24.39 -8.04 17.83
C ALA A 126 -25.08 -9.31 18.38
N GLU A 127 -24.30 -10.37 18.65
CA GLU A 127 -24.74 -11.61 19.31
C GLU A 127 -24.68 -11.48 20.84
#